data_AF-A0A5M3Q5Q2-F1
#
_entry.id   AF-A0A5M3Q5Q2-F1
#
_cell.length_a   1.000
_cell.length_b   1.000
_cell.length_c   1.000
_cell.angle_alpha   90.00
_cell.angle_beta   90.00
_cell.angle_gamma   90.00
#
_symmetry.space_group_name_H-M   'P 1'
#
loop_
_entity.id
_entity.type
_entity.pdbx_description
1 polymer ?
#
loop_
_entity_poly.entity_id
_entity_poly.type
_entity_poly.pdbx_seq_one_letter_code
_entity_poly.pdbx_strand_id
1 'polypeptide(L)' 'MAKPDLPLTPEQRIKELEQQLDEANQKAQFFESVVDVLQKDYGCRVIKKRSGKSSRKSRSKA' A
#
# COMPACT_ATOMS: atom_id res chain seq x y z
N MET A 1 22.21 -24.35 20.08
CA MET A 1 23.51 -23.97 19.50
C MET A 1 23.29 -22.79 18.58
N ALA A 2 23.45 -21.57 19.09
CA ALA A 2 23.32 -20.35 18.30
C ALA A 2 24.56 -20.22 17.40
N LYS A 3 24.37 -20.39 16.09
CA LYS A 3 25.41 -20.07 15.09
C LYS A 3 25.32 -18.56 14.84
N PRO A 4 26.44 -17.83 14.85
CA PRO A 4 26.42 -16.41 14.56
C PRO A 4 25.91 -16.18 13.13
N ASP A 5 24.98 -15.25 12.97
CA ASP A 5 24.53 -14.76 11.66
C ASP A 5 25.74 -14.26 10.87
N LEU A 6 26.25 -15.12 10.00
CA LEU A 6 27.17 -14.71 8.95
C LEU A 6 26.38 -13.71 8.09
N PRO A 7 26.93 -12.53 7.78
CA PRO A 7 26.26 -11.59 6.90
C PRO A 7 25.96 -12.31 5.58
N LEU A 8 24.68 -12.40 5.23
CA LEU A 8 24.23 -12.95 3.94
C LEU A 8 25.06 -12.32 2.83
N THR A 9 25.53 -13.16 1.91
CA THR A 9 26.28 -12.66 0.76
C THR A 9 25.40 -11.65 0.01
N PRO A 10 26.00 -10.61 -0.59
CA PRO A 10 25.23 -9.58 -1.29
C PRO A 10 24.29 -10.19 -2.34
N GLU A 11 24.71 -11.25 -3.03
CA GLU A 11 23.90 -12.00 -4.01
C GLU A 11 22.65 -12.64 -3.40
N GLN A 12 22.75 -13.22 -2.21
CA GLN A 12 21.59 -13.80 -1.52
C GLN A 12 20.58 -12.72 -1.15
N ARG A 13 21.06 -11.57 -0.69
CA ARG A 13 20.22 -10.43 -0.34
C ARG A 13 19.53 -9.81 -1.56
N ILE A 14 20.23 -9.72 -2.70
CA ILE A 14 19.65 -9.25 -3.95
C ILE A 14 18.51 -10.18 -4.38
N LYS A 15 18.74 -11.49 -4.38
CA LYS A 15 17.71 -12.48 -4.74
C LYS A 15 16.47 -12.41 -3.84
N GLU A 16 16.66 -12.25 -2.53
CA GLU A 16 15.55 -12.05 -1.59
C GLU A 16 14.76 -10.78 -1.90
N LEU A 17 15.46 -9.68 -2.20
CA LEU A 17 14.83 -8.41 -2.55
C LEU A 17 14.08 -8.48 -3.89
N GLU A 18 14.62 -9.17 -4.89
CA GLU A 18 13.96 -9.42 -6.17
C GLU A 18 12.65 -10.18 -5.98
N GLN A 19 12.67 -11.24 -5.17
CA GLN A 19 11.46 -11.99 -4.84
C GLN A 19 10.41 -11.09 -4.15
N GLN A 20 10.83 -10.28 -3.19
CA GLN A 20 9.91 -9.35 -2.51
C GLN A 20 9.33 -8.32 -3.48
N LEU A 21 10.12 -7.86 -4.45
CA LEU A 21 9.70 -6.91 -5.48
C LEU A 21 8.63 -7.55 -6.38
N ASP A 22 8.85 -8.77 -6.84
CA ASP A 22 7.89 -9.51 -7.66
C ASP A 22 6.57 -9.74 -6.91
N GLU A 23 6.64 -10.19 -5.65
CA GLU A 23 5.46 -10.38 -4.81
C GLU A 23 4.71 -9.06 -4.57
N ALA A 24 5.42 -7.95 -4.37
CA ALA A 24 4.82 -6.64 -4.18
C ALA A 24 4.12 -6.15 -5.45
N ASN A 25 4.73 -6.36 -6.62
CA ASN A 25 4.14 -6.00 -7.91
C ASN A 25 2.87 -6.80 -8.19
N GLN A 26 2.89 -8.11 -7.94
CA GLN A 26 1.70 -8.97 -8.09
C GLN A 26 0.56 -8.50 -7.17
N LYS A 27 0.87 -8.18 -5.90
CA LYS A 27 -0.11 -7.64 -4.95
C LYS A 27 -0.66 -6.29 -5.42
N ALA A 28 0.19 -5.40 -5.91
CA ALA A 28 -0.24 -4.09 -6.41
C ALA A 28 -1.21 -4.22 -7.59
N GLN A 29 -0.87 -5.03 -8.59
CA GLN A 29 -1.76 -5.30 -9.74
C GLN A 29 -3.10 -5.90 -9.30
N PHE A 30 -3.08 -6.81 -8.33
CA PHE A 30 -4.30 -7.35 -7.75
C PHE A 30 -5.17 -6.25 -7.11
N PHE A 31 -4.58 -5.38 -6.27
CA PHE A 31 -5.34 -4.30 -5.64
C PHE A 31 -5.90 -3.30 -6.64
N GLU A 32 -5.14 -2.97 -7.69
CA GLU A 32 -5.64 -2.11 -8.77
C GLU A 32 -6.88 -2.72 -9.43
N SER A 33 -6.84 -4.02 -9.75
CA SER A 33 -7.97 -4.73 -10.35
C SER A 33 -9.21 -4.74 -9.46
N VAL A 34 -9.04 -4.94 -8.15
CA VAL A 34 -10.14 -4.94 -7.17
C VAL A 34 -10.74 -3.55 -7.05
N VAL A 35 -9.91 -2.50 -7.00
CA VAL A 35 -10.39 -1.11 -6.95
C VAL A 35 -11.17 -0.76 -8.22
N ASP A 36 -10.69 -1.20 -9.38
CA ASP A 36 -11.36 -1.00 -10.67
C ASP A 36 -12.77 -1.62 -10.69
N VAL A 37 -12.90 -2.87 -10.21
CA VAL A 37 -14.19 -3.57 -10.10
C VAL A 37 -15.13 -2.82 -9.15
N LEU A 38 -14.64 -2.43 -7.97
CA LEU A 38 -15.44 -1.68 -6.99
C LEU A 38 -15.92 -0.33 -7.55
N GLN A 39 -15.10 0.33 -8.36
CA GLN A 39 -15.45 1.59 -8.98
C GLN A 39 -16.46 1.40 -10.12
N LYS A 40 -16.27 0.39 -10.98
CA LYS A 40 -17.11 0.14 -12.16
C LYS A 40 -18.48 -0.42 -11.79
N ASP A 41 -18.52 -1.44 -10.94
CA ASP A 41 -19.74 -2.22 -10.69
C ASP A 41 -20.55 -1.67 -9.51
N TYR A 42 -19.88 -1.06 -8.53
CA TYR A 42 -20.52 -0.59 -7.30
C TYR A 42 -20.47 0.94 -7.15
N GLY A 43 -19.83 1.66 -8.08
CA GLY A 43 -19.72 3.12 -8.01
C GLY A 43 -18.94 3.63 -6.79
N CYS A 44 -18.14 2.77 -6.13
CA CYS A 44 -17.36 3.14 -4.96
C CYS A 44 -16.25 4.11 -5.37
N ARG A 45 -16.40 5.40 -5.00
CA ARG A 45 -15.32 6.38 -5.19
C ARG A 45 -14.30 6.23 -4.07
N VAL A 46 -13.14 5.64 -4.36
CA VAL A 46 -11.99 5.57 -3.44
C VAL A 46 -11.33 6.96 -3.36
N ILE A 47 -12.04 7.94 -2.81
CA ILE A 47 -11.47 9.23 -2.42
C ILE A 47 -10.81 9.04 -1.06
N LYS A 48 -9.48 9.07 -1.05
CA LYS A 48 -8.73 9.23 0.21
C LYS A 48 -9.18 10.55 0.83
N LYS A 49 -9.79 10.49 2.02
CA LYS A 49 -10.07 11.70 2.80
C LYS A 49 -8.75 12.45 2.95
N ARG A 50 -8.72 13.75 2.64
CA ARG A 50 -7.53 14.58 2.86
C ARG A 50 -7.06 14.35 4.29
N SER A 51 -5.77 14.04 4.48
CA SER A 51 -5.13 13.91 5.79
C SER A 51 -4.90 15.29 6.42
N GLY A 52 -5.99 16.05 6.58
CA GLY A 52 -5.99 17.42 7.10
C GLY A 52 -7.30 17.69 7.82
N LYS A 53 -7.26 18.51 8.87
CA LYS A 53 -8.40 18.78 9.75
C LYS A 53 -9.61 19.24 8.93
N SER A 54 -10.75 18.56 9.09
CA SER A 54 -12.05 19.03 8.63
C SER A 54 -12.42 20.30 9.39
N SER A 55 -12.08 21.48 8.84
CA SER A 55 -12.58 22.75 9.36
C SER A 55 -13.97 23.04 8.78
N ARG A 56 -15.02 22.52 9.43
CA ARG A 56 -16.34 23.12 9.25
C ARG A 56 -16.41 24.31 10.19
N LYS A 57 -16.14 25.51 9.67
CA LYS A 57 -16.44 26.76 10.36
C LYS A 57 -17.96 26.86 10.46
N SER A 58 -18.52 26.60 11.63
CA SER A 58 -19.90 26.95 11.92
C SER A 58 -20.01 28.47 11.77
N ARG A 59 -20.85 28.90 10.82
CA ARG A 59 -21.30 30.30 10.81
C ARG A 59 -22.21 30.45 12.02
N SER A 60 -21.73 31.06 13.08
CA SER A 60 -22.61 31.60 14.12
C SER A 60 -23.54 32.61 13.45
N LYS A 61 -24.84 32.29 13.38
CA LYS A 61 -25.85 33.28 13.02
C LYS A 61 -25.99 34.26 14.18
N ALA A 62 -26.10 35.54 13.81
CA ALA A 62 -26.36 36.68 14.68
C ALA A 62 -27.72 36.57 15.38
#